data_AF-A0A9P7JYM4-F1
#
_entry.id   AF-A0A9P7JYM4-F1
#
_cell.length_a   1.000
_cell.length_b   1.000
_cell.length_c   1.000
_cell.angle_alpha   90.00
_cell.angle_beta   90.00
_cell.angle_gamma   90.00
#
_symmetry.space_group_name_H-M   'P 1'
#
loop_
_entity.id
_entity.type
_entity.pdbx_description
1 polymer ?
#
loop_
_entity_poly.entity_id
_entity_poly.type
_entity_poly.pdbx_seq_one_letter_code
_entity_poly.pdbx_strand_id
1 'polypeptide(L)'
;MVIALLLSDVNKPVRYADLSRVAFQCLCATHSMWKALSILRSAISYRELETPTSFTPPSQLLSAFDAHVGDCSCQTRAQMLWELVQFYNIPEKKDALDRAITMLQELRIQATLLLQEIELSCGKPRIPTLDALGTHLSVWQRIGFTRFLDHFSGPSDFPPERGGAPQTAAAGDVLVSPTPPPDSSHKRYQITVEPEWDTDNLFLVARFLTLCLLLSECKIAKLKSGLLTRVIVRVDLQLMYANIERELEALGLLPARRNAKPCDGKMKFNRQCDAMQVYVSIVTTDWVKKTVFRLGLLDFHQSLSEGLIVANGRGISCVATYPSTLLVRALWLTSNTPLLVAIQRFCSHGEFHNIYCRITRNPAFPAPAPSFCEMGEPNWFDVTLVLDEDIISSPWAMLPHVIMICMSGKGTIDDFRCLLLDSNQGNLRPSQPHNGTCQEIVDYVSKLKELNFARVIAHCFAHHNQFPFTLPDDEDALERVSDLMQKGLGKRASDAFKGARDGADDFGTGRSMNMFTIEHLVVEFPGMVLKELQGKPTVYGCKFES
;
A
#
# COMPACT_ATOMS: atom_id res chain seq x y z
N MET A 1 -0.63 1.11 19.64
CA MET A 1 -0.91 0.18 20.73
C MET A 1 -1.06 -1.24 20.22
N VAL A 2 -0.38 -1.63 19.13
CA VAL A 2 -0.56 -2.97 18.50
C VAL A 2 0.71 -3.80 18.39
N ILE A 3 1.87 -3.17 18.64
CA ILE A 3 3.18 -3.83 18.53
C ILE A 3 3.28 -5.06 19.42
N ALA A 4 2.61 -5.06 20.59
CA ALA A 4 2.65 -6.20 21.52
C ALA A 4 2.22 -7.52 20.91
N LEU A 5 1.32 -7.51 19.92
CA LEU A 5 0.80 -8.71 19.26
C LEU A 5 1.33 -8.87 17.82
N LEU A 6 1.56 -7.76 17.11
CA LEU A 6 1.93 -7.81 15.70
C LEU A 6 3.44 -7.85 15.44
N LEU A 7 4.26 -7.22 16.30
CA LEU A 7 5.67 -6.93 16.01
C LEU A 7 6.64 -7.16 17.19
N SER A 8 6.15 -7.63 18.34
CA SER A 8 6.98 -7.83 19.53
C SER A 8 7.55 -9.23 19.62
N ASP A 9 8.70 -9.33 20.26
CA ASP A 9 9.22 -10.60 20.77
C ASP A 9 8.21 -11.22 21.74
N VAL A 10 7.87 -12.47 21.48
CA VAL A 10 6.95 -13.28 22.28
C VAL A 10 7.51 -13.57 23.68
N ASN A 11 8.83 -13.60 23.82
CA ASN A 11 9.53 -13.84 25.07
C ASN A 11 9.74 -12.57 25.89
N LYS A 12 9.29 -11.41 25.39
CA LYS A 12 9.43 -10.15 26.09
C LYS A 12 8.72 -10.22 27.45
N PRO A 13 9.42 -9.90 28.56
CA PRO A 13 8.83 -9.97 29.88
C PRO A 13 7.74 -8.92 30.07
N VAL A 14 6.67 -9.32 30.74
CA VAL A 14 5.53 -8.50 31.13
C VAL A 14 5.51 -8.37 32.64
N ARG A 15 5.68 -7.13 33.12
CA ARG A 15 5.51 -6.86 34.56
C ARG A 15 4.02 -6.89 34.88
N TYR A 16 3.66 -7.41 36.05
CA TYR A 16 2.28 -7.43 36.53
C TYR A 16 1.59 -6.05 36.44
N ALA A 17 2.31 -4.98 36.78
CA ALA A 17 1.82 -3.59 36.70
C ALA A 17 1.54 -3.10 35.26
N ASP A 18 2.11 -3.75 34.25
CA ASP A 18 1.89 -3.43 32.83
C ASP A 18 0.86 -4.37 32.17
N LEU A 19 0.34 -5.37 32.89
CA LEU A 19 -0.51 -6.44 32.33
C LEU A 19 -1.80 -5.89 31.72
N SER A 20 -2.47 -4.94 32.39
CA SER A 20 -3.67 -4.28 31.86
C SER A 20 -3.38 -3.55 30.53
N ARG A 21 -2.23 -2.88 30.43
CA ARG A 21 -1.79 -2.22 29.20
C ARG A 21 -1.53 -3.24 28.09
N VAL A 22 -0.86 -4.35 28.38
CA VAL A 22 -0.56 -5.39 27.38
C VAL A 22 -1.83 -6.08 26.90
N ALA A 23 -2.75 -6.44 27.80
CA ALA A 23 -4.05 -7.01 27.45
C ALA A 23 -4.86 -6.05 26.56
N PHE A 24 -4.89 -4.77 26.93
CA PHE A 24 -5.56 -3.75 26.12
C PHE A 24 -4.91 -3.58 24.74
N GLN A 25 -3.57 -3.64 24.64
CA GLN A 25 -2.88 -3.63 23.35
C GLN A 25 -3.22 -4.85 22.48
N CYS A 26 -3.38 -6.03 23.09
CA CYS A 26 -3.84 -7.23 22.37
C CYS A 26 -5.28 -7.08 21.86
N LEU A 27 -6.17 -6.47 22.65
CA LEU A 27 -7.53 -6.16 22.22
C LEU A 27 -7.53 -5.19 21.02
N CYS A 28 -6.77 -4.09 21.08
CA CYS A 28 -6.63 -3.19 19.95
C CYS A 28 -6.10 -3.92 18.70
N ALA A 29 -5.06 -4.75 18.86
CA ALA A 29 -4.44 -5.45 17.72
C ALA A 29 -5.39 -6.47 17.08
N THR A 30 -6.06 -7.31 17.87
CA THR A 30 -7.04 -8.30 17.37
C THR A 30 -8.24 -7.61 16.72
N HIS A 31 -8.68 -6.48 17.25
CA HIS A 31 -9.73 -5.66 16.64
C HIS A 31 -9.30 -5.07 15.30
N SER A 32 -8.09 -4.50 15.22
CA SER A 32 -7.57 -3.97 13.95
C SER A 32 -7.34 -5.07 12.90
N MET A 33 -6.89 -6.27 13.31
CA MET A 33 -6.79 -7.44 12.42
C MET A 33 -8.15 -7.88 11.90
N TRP A 34 -9.15 -7.97 12.79
CA TRP A 34 -10.50 -8.29 12.40
C TRP A 34 -11.06 -7.28 11.38
N LYS A 35 -10.86 -5.98 11.64
CA LYS A 35 -11.30 -4.89 10.75
C LYS A 35 -10.61 -5.01 9.39
N ALA A 36 -9.29 -5.19 9.35
CA ALA A 36 -8.54 -5.35 8.11
C ALA A 36 -9.02 -6.56 7.28
N LEU A 37 -9.16 -7.75 7.88
CA LEU A 37 -9.64 -8.92 7.16
C LEU A 37 -11.10 -8.77 6.70
N SER A 38 -11.96 -8.10 7.49
CA SER A 38 -13.34 -7.81 7.12
C SER A 38 -13.43 -6.89 5.89
N ILE A 39 -12.59 -5.85 5.82
CA ILE A 39 -12.53 -4.95 4.66
C ILE A 39 -12.18 -5.74 3.39
N LEU A 40 -11.13 -6.58 3.44
CA LEU A 40 -10.74 -7.42 2.31
C LEU A 40 -11.88 -8.39 1.92
N ARG A 41 -12.49 -9.05 2.91
CA ARG A 41 -13.58 -10.01 2.68
C ARG A 41 -14.80 -9.35 2.03
N SER A 42 -15.19 -8.15 2.49
CA SER A 42 -16.28 -7.37 1.92
C SER A 42 -15.99 -6.97 0.47
N ALA A 43 -14.76 -6.55 0.17
CA ALA A 43 -14.37 -6.21 -1.20
C ALA A 43 -14.46 -7.42 -2.14
N ILE A 44 -14.08 -8.60 -1.67
CA ILE A 44 -14.16 -9.84 -2.45
C ILE A 44 -15.61 -10.28 -2.71
N SER A 45 -16.50 -10.15 -1.71
CA SER A 45 -17.92 -10.53 -1.86
C SER A 45 -18.78 -9.50 -2.57
N TYR A 46 -18.28 -8.28 -2.82
CA TYR A 46 -19.09 -7.21 -3.42
C TYR A 46 -19.76 -7.63 -4.74
N ARG A 47 -19.07 -8.48 -5.52
CA ARG A 47 -19.55 -9.01 -6.80
C ARG A 47 -20.73 -9.99 -6.67
N GLU A 48 -20.91 -10.62 -5.51
CA GLU A 48 -21.92 -11.67 -5.28
C GLU A 48 -23.30 -11.11 -4.96
N LEU A 49 -23.42 -9.80 -4.74
CA LEU A 49 -24.70 -9.13 -4.54
C LEU A 49 -25.48 -9.07 -5.87
N GLU A 50 -26.49 -9.92 -5.98
CA GLU A 50 -27.32 -10.04 -7.18
C GLU A 50 -28.08 -8.74 -7.51
N THR A 51 -28.09 -8.41 -8.80
CA THR A 51 -28.82 -7.31 -9.49
C THR A 51 -28.33 -5.86 -9.28
N PRO A 52 -27.63 -5.27 -10.26
CA PRO A 52 -27.23 -3.86 -10.24
C PRO A 52 -28.42 -3.00 -10.69
N THR A 53 -29.42 -2.80 -9.82
CA THR A 53 -30.41 -1.73 -10.04
C THR A 53 -29.92 -0.39 -9.51
N SER A 54 -28.90 -0.39 -8.63
CA SER A 54 -28.20 0.81 -8.18
C SER A 54 -26.81 0.46 -7.63
N PHE A 55 -25.81 1.32 -7.89
CA PHE A 55 -24.50 1.22 -7.24
C PHE A 55 -24.65 1.58 -5.76
N THR A 56 -24.70 0.56 -4.89
CA THR A 56 -24.51 0.77 -3.45
C THR A 56 -23.03 0.59 -3.15
N PRO A 57 -22.30 1.65 -2.80
CA PRO A 57 -20.87 1.52 -2.52
C PRO A 57 -20.63 0.56 -1.36
N PRO A 58 -19.55 -0.25 -1.38
CA PRO A 58 -19.18 -1.03 -0.22
C PRO A 58 -18.97 -0.09 0.97
N SER A 59 -19.41 -0.52 2.17
CA SER A 59 -19.27 0.26 3.40
C SER A 59 -17.82 0.47 3.82
N GLN A 60 -16.90 -0.30 3.23
CA GLN A 60 -15.48 -0.33 3.52
C GLN A 60 -14.67 -0.33 2.22
N LEU A 61 -13.62 0.49 2.20
CA LEU A 61 -12.86 0.84 1.00
C LEU A 61 -11.50 0.15 0.98
N LEU A 62 -11.04 -0.32 -0.19
CA LEU A 62 -9.72 -0.94 -0.32
C LEU A 62 -8.58 0.09 -0.21
N SER A 63 -8.85 1.35 -0.53
CA SER A 63 -8.00 2.50 -0.23
C SER A 63 -7.68 2.65 1.27
N ALA A 64 -8.40 1.98 2.16
CA ALA A 64 -8.04 1.89 3.57
C ALA A 64 -6.69 1.22 3.81
N PHE A 65 -6.15 0.44 2.86
CA PHE A 65 -4.81 -0.17 2.96
C PHE A 65 -3.69 0.67 2.34
N ASP A 66 -4.00 1.89 1.90
CA ASP A 66 -3.07 2.76 1.19
C ASP A 66 -2.04 3.47 2.13
N ALA A 67 -1.07 2.73 2.67
CA ALA A 67 -0.15 3.25 3.69
C ALA A 67 0.99 4.16 3.15
N HIS A 68 0.74 5.43 2.83
CA HIS A 68 1.72 6.32 2.16
C HIS A 68 2.88 6.88 3.00
N VAL A 69 3.47 6.12 3.92
CA VAL A 69 4.41 6.68 4.89
C VAL A 69 5.87 6.50 4.50
N GLY A 70 6.24 7.12 3.39
CA GLY A 70 7.64 7.37 3.03
C GLY A 70 8.27 6.40 2.03
N ASP A 71 7.47 5.60 1.31
CA ASP A 71 7.96 4.60 0.34
C ASP A 71 7.53 4.97 -1.09
N CYS A 72 8.45 5.03 -2.07
CA CYS A 72 8.17 5.35 -3.48
C CYS A 72 7.60 4.15 -4.29
N SER A 73 6.64 3.43 -3.71
CA SER A 73 6.17 2.13 -4.24
C SER A 73 4.64 1.96 -4.17
N CYS A 74 3.88 3.02 -4.42
CA CYS A 74 2.40 2.94 -4.49
C CYS A 74 1.93 1.90 -5.52
N GLN A 75 2.59 1.85 -6.68
CA GLN A 75 2.36 0.88 -7.75
C GLN A 75 2.55 -0.57 -7.27
N THR A 76 3.58 -0.83 -6.47
CA THR A 76 3.91 -2.16 -5.95
C THR A 76 2.83 -2.65 -5.00
N ARG A 77 2.39 -1.80 -4.06
CA ARG A 77 1.40 -2.19 -3.06
C ARG A 77 0.00 -2.27 -3.61
N ALA A 78 -0.34 -1.42 -4.57
CA ALA A 78 -1.58 -1.58 -5.33
C ALA A 78 -1.59 -2.97 -6.02
N GLN A 79 -0.49 -3.36 -6.66
CA GLN A 79 -0.40 -4.69 -7.26
C GLN A 79 -0.48 -5.83 -6.22
N MET A 80 0.21 -5.71 -5.08
CA MET A 80 0.12 -6.69 -3.98
C MET A 80 -1.32 -6.86 -3.48
N LEU A 81 -2.04 -5.75 -3.31
CA LEU A 81 -3.42 -5.78 -2.84
C LEU A 81 -4.35 -6.40 -3.89
N TRP A 82 -4.13 -6.12 -5.18
CA TRP A 82 -4.84 -6.79 -6.26
C TRP A 82 -4.58 -8.31 -6.27
N GLU A 83 -3.34 -8.75 -6.06
CA GLU A 83 -3.01 -10.18 -5.93
C GLU A 83 -3.75 -10.83 -4.77
N LEU A 84 -3.87 -10.15 -3.63
CA LEU A 84 -4.67 -10.64 -2.50
C LEU A 84 -6.16 -10.76 -2.86
N VAL A 85 -6.72 -9.77 -3.56
CA VAL A 85 -8.11 -9.81 -4.03
C VAL A 85 -8.31 -11.02 -4.95
N GLN A 86 -7.40 -11.27 -5.90
CA GLN A 86 -7.50 -12.43 -6.79
C GLN A 86 -7.37 -13.75 -6.02
N PHE A 87 -6.36 -13.87 -5.17
CA PHE A 87 -6.04 -15.08 -4.43
C PHE A 87 -7.15 -15.49 -3.47
N TYR A 88 -7.68 -14.54 -2.69
CA TYR A 88 -8.76 -14.79 -1.74
C TYR A 88 -10.14 -14.79 -2.39
N ASN A 89 -10.27 -14.58 -3.72
CA ASN A 89 -11.52 -14.79 -4.43
C ASN A 89 -11.78 -16.27 -4.80
N ILE A 90 -10.85 -17.17 -4.50
CA ILE A 90 -11.01 -18.62 -4.60
C ILE A 90 -11.85 -19.13 -3.42
N PRO A 91 -12.89 -19.98 -3.62
CA PRO A 91 -13.81 -20.41 -2.56
C PRO A 91 -13.12 -20.93 -1.29
N GLU A 92 -12.14 -21.80 -1.42
CA GLU A 92 -11.42 -22.39 -0.28
C GLU A 92 -10.64 -21.34 0.52
N LYS A 93 -10.10 -20.33 -0.19
CA LYS A 93 -9.39 -19.20 0.42
C LYS A 93 -10.37 -18.21 1.07
N LYS A 94 -11.56 -18.00 0.48
CA LYS A 94 -12.66 -17.25 1.12
C LYS A 94 -13.07 -17.89 2.43
N ASP A 95 -13.25 -19.22 2.45
CA ASP A 95 -13.62 -19.94 3.66
C ASP A 95 -12.54 -19.83 4.75
N ALA A 96 -11.26 -19.88 4.37
CA ALA A 96 -10.16 -19.65 5.30
C ALA A 96 -10.18 -18.23 5.88
N LEU A 97 -10.48 -17.23 5.05
CA LEU A 97 -10.64 -15.84 5.47
C LEU A 97 -11.82 -15.67 6.44
N ASP A 98 -12.97 -16.30 6.17
CA ASP A 98 -14.15 -16.27 7.04
C ASP A 98 -13.88 -16.94 8.40
N ARG A 99 -13.17 -18.08 8.41
CA ARG A 99 -12.71 -18.71 9.65
C ARG A 99 -11.78 -17.80 10.45
N ALA A 100 -10.83 -17.13 9.79
CA ALA A 100 -9.91 -16.21 10.45
C ALA A 100 -10.65 -15.02 11.08
N ILE A 101 -11.61 -14.44 10.36
CA ILE A 101 -12.46 -13.35 10.87
C ILE A 101 -13.23 -13.82 12.12
N THR A 102 -13.83 -15.01 12.07
CA THR A 102 -14.58 -15.60 13.19
C THR A 102 -13.69 -15.81 14.40
N MET A 103 -12.51 -16.42 14.22
CA MET A 103 -11.55 -16.61 15.32
C MET A 103 -11.10 -15.28 15.91
N LEU A 104 -10.84 -14.25 15.10
CA LEU A 104 -10.49 -12.92 15.61
C LEU A 104 -11.62 -12.28 16.41
N GLN A 105 -12.89 -12.53 16.06
CA GLN A 105 -14.03 -12.08 16.86
C GLN A 105 -14.00 -12.70 18.27
N GLU A 106 -13.75 -14.00 18.36
CA GLU A 106 -13.61 -14.71 19.64
C GLU A 106 -12.42 -14.20 20.45
N LEU A 107 -11.26 -14.00 19.81
CA LEU A 107 -10.05 -13.48 20.45
C LEU A 107 -10.26 -12.10 21.08
N ARG A 108 -11.04 -11.21 20.44
CA ARG A 108 -11.39 -9.91 21.03
C ARG A 108 -12.18 -10.09 22.32
N ILE A 109 -13.16 -11.00 22.34
CA ILE A 109 -13.95 -11.31 23.55
C ILE A 109 -13.02 -11.83 24.66
N GLN A 110 -12.11 -12.76 24.33
CA GLN A 110 -11.15 -13.28 25.32
C GLN A 110 -10.20 -12.21 25.84
N ALA A 111 -9.71 -11.30 24.98
CA ALA A 111 -8.89 -10.17 25.40
C ALA A 111 -9.66 -9.19 26.31
N THR A 112 -10.95 -8.95 26.01
CA THR A 112 -11.83 -8.15 26.88
C THR A 112 -12.04 -8.81 28.24
N LEU A 113 -12.30 -10.13 28.28
CA LEU A 113 -12.47 -10.87 29.54
C LEU A 113 -11.20 -10.83 30.39
N LEU A 114 -10.03 -11.01 29.77
CA LEU A 114 -8.74 -10.88 30.46
C LEU A 114 -8.56 -9.46 31.02
N LEU A 115 -8.89 -8.43 30.24
CA LEU A 115 -8.79 -7.04 30.70
C LEU A 115 -9.70 -6.77 31.90
N GLN A 116 -10.94 -7.27 31.87
CA GLN A 116 -11.89 -7.18 32.99
C GLN A 116 -11.36 -7.92 34.24
N GLU A 117 -10.81 -9.13 34.08
CA GLU A 117 -10.21 -9.91 35.17
C GLU A 117 -9.07 -9.12 35.86
N ILE A 118 -8.19 -8.49 35.08
CA ILE A 118 -7.09 -7.67 35.59
C ILE A 118 -7.60 -6.44 36.35
N GLU A 119 -8.61 -5.75 35.81
CA GLU A 119 -9.15 -4.54 36.44
C GLU A 119 -9.90 -4.84 37.74
N LEU A 120 -10.67 -5.94 37.80
CA LEU A 120 -11.31 -6.42 39.02
C LEU A 120 -10.31 -6.82 40.12
N SER A 121 -9.05 -7.05 39.73
CA SER A 121 -7.94 -7.45 40.61
C SER A 121 -7.09 -6.27 41.07
N CYS A 122 -7.30 -5.07 40.52
CA CYS A 122 -6.58 -3.86 40.91
C CYS A 122 -6.83 -3.52 42.38
N GLY A 123 -5.76 -3.36 43.16
CA GLY A 123 -5.82 -3.07 44.61
C GLY A 123 -6.02 -4.30 45.50
N LYS A 124 -6.08 -5.52 44.94
CA LYS A 124 -6.15 -6.78 45.68
C LYS A 124 -4.77 -7.46 45.77
N PRO A 125 -4.58 -8.45 46.67
CA PRO A 125 -3.41 -9.33 46.63
C PRO A 125 -3.25 -9.97 45.25
N ARG A 126 -1.99 -10.24 44.86
CA ARG A 126 -1.70 -10.80 43.54
C ARG A 126 -2.40 -12.14 43.35
N ILE A 127 -3.07 -12.28 42.21
CA ILE A 127 -3.77 -13.50 41.84
C ILE A 127 -2.76 -14.40 41.11
N PRO A 128 -2.55 -15.66 41.56
CA PRO A 128 -1.55 -16.56 40.97
C PRO A 128 -1.70 -16.76 39.46
N THR A 129 -2.95 -16.79 38.94
CA THR A 129 -3.24 -16.96 37.51
C THR A 129 -2.77 -15.77 36.67
N LEU A 130 -2.86 -14.55 37.19
CA LEU A 130 -2.38 -13.33 36.53
C LEU A 130 -0.86 -13.16 36.70
N ASP A 131 -0.30 -13.61 37.83
CA ASP A 131 1.16 -13.62 38.06
C ASP A 131 1.88 -14.56 37.09
N ALA A 132 1.23 -15.62 36.62
CA ALA A 132 1.76 -16.52 35.60
C ALA A 132 1.90 -15.86 34.22
N LEU A 133 1.29 -14.69 33.99
CA LEU A 133 1.34 -13.96 32.71
C LEU A 133 2.60 -13.10 32.58
N GLY A 134 3.77 -13.72 32.82
CA GLY A 134 5.07 -13.05 32.90
C GLY A 134 5.69 -12.69 31.55
N THR A 135 5.12 -13.10 30.42
CA THR A 135 5.63 -12.84 29.06
C THR A 135 4.51 -12.52 28.08
N HIS A 136 4.82 -11.90 26.92
CA HIS A 136 3.83 -11.73 25.86
C HIS A 136 3.22 -13.05 25.41
N LEU A 137 4.02 -14.11 25.24
CA LEU A 137 3.55 -15.45 24.87
C LEU A 137 2.50 -15.98 25.84
N SER A 138 2.73 -15.86 27.15
CA SER A 138 1.76 -16.30 28.16
C SER A 138 0.42 -15.53 28.07
N VAL A 139 0.47 -14.22 27.77
CA VAL A 139 -0.74 -13.41 27.51
C VAL A 139 -1.43 -13.87 26.23
N TRP A 140 -0.68 -14.14 25.16
CA TRP A 140 -1.21 -14.62 23.88
C TRP A 140 -1.89 -15.98 24.03
N GLN A 141 -1.27 -16.91 24.75
CA GLN A 141 -1.86 -18.21 25.09
C GLN A 141 -3.16 -18.03 25.90
N ARG A 142 -3.15 -17.12 26.88
CA ARG A 142 -4.32 -16.85 27.73
C ARG A 142 -5.53 -16.34 26.94
N ILE A 143 -5.32 -15.50 25.93
CA ILE A 143 -6.40 -15.01 25.06
C ILE A 143 -6.70 -15.96 23.89
N GLY A 144 -5.91 -17.03 23.71
CA GLY A 144 -6.07 -18.01 22.64
C GLY A 144 -5.39 -17.65 21.32
N PHE A 145 -4.59 -16.57 21.26
CA PHE A 145 -3.99 -16.08 20.02
C PHE A 145 -2.99 -17.07 19.40
N THR A 146 -2.31 -17.90 20.20
CA THR A 146 -1.40 -18.93 19.66
C THR A 146 -2.13 -19.94 18.78
N ARG A 147 -3.40 -20.27 19.06
CA ARG A 147 -4.20 -21.15 18.19
C ARG A 147 -4.45 -20.53 16.83
N PHE A 148 -4.65 -19.22 16.79
CA PHE A 148 -4.78 -18.47 15.54
C PHE A 148 -3.47 -18.51 14.74
N LEU A 149 -2.33 -18.34 15.42
CA LEU A 149 -1.00 -18.48 14.79
C LEU A 149 -0.81 -19.87 14.21
N ASP A 150 -1.04 -20.92 15.00
CA ASP A 150 -0.82 -22.31 14.60
C ASP A 150 -1.71 -22.68 13.39
N HIS A 151 -2.94 -22.16 13.34
CA HIS A 151 -3.88 -22.46 12.27
C HIS A 151 -3.59 -21.72 10.96
N PHE A 152 -3.00 -20.51 11.01
CA PHE A 152 -2.85 -19.62 9.85
C PHE A 152 -1.42 -19.23 9.49
N SER A 153 -0.41 -19.78 10.18
CA SER A 153 1.02 -19.52 9.89
C SER A 153 1.71 -20.70 9.18
N GLY A 154 1.07 -21.87 9.09
CA GLY A 154 1.63 -23.06 8.44
C GLY A 154 1.43 -23.04 6.93
N PRO A 155 2.27 -23.79 6.16
CA PRO A 155 2.00 -24.05 4.76
C PRO A 155 0.64 -24.71 4.67
N SER A 156 -0.25 -24.14 3.87
CA SER A 156 -1.59 -24.68 3.71
C SER A 156 -1.48 -26.12 3.19
N ASP A 157 -2.22 -27.08 3.75
CA ASP A 157 -2.27 -28.48 3.31
C ASP A 157 -2.85 -28.67 1.88
N PHE A 158 -2.98 -27.59 1.10
CA PHE A 158 -3.44 -27.66 -0.28
C PHE A 158 -2.28 -28.13 -1.17
N PRO A 159 -2.49 -29.14 -2.02
CA PRO A 159 -1.49 -29.53 -2.99
C PRO A 159 -1.18 -28.34 -3.91
N PRO A 160 0.10 -28.05 -4.20
CA PRO A 160 0.45 -26.99 -5.12
C PRO A 160 -0.22 -27.23 -6.47
N GLU A 161 -0.87 -26.21 -7.02
CA GLU A 161 -1.39 -26.27 -8.39
C GLU A 161 -0.23 -26.62 -9.33
N ARG A 162 -0.42 -27.68 -10.11
CA ARG A 162 0.55 -28.20 -11.09
C ARG A 162 0.76 -27.19 -12.21
N GLY A 163 1.66 -26.23 -12.00
CA GLY A 163 2.34 -25.46 -13.04
C GLY A 163 3.81 -25.85 -13.05
N GLY A 164 4.22 -26.66 -14.03
CA GLY A 164 5.52 -27.35 -14.02
C GLY A 164 6.73 -26.46 -14.31
N ALA A 165 7.79 -26.68 -13.54
CA ALA A 165 9.18 -26.77 -14.00
C ALA A 165 10.00 -27.58 -12.98
N PRO A 166 11.05 -28.32 -13.40
CA PRO A 166 11.80 -29.19 -12.49
C PRO A 166 12.68 -28.37 -11.55
N GLN A 167 12.54 -28.58 -10.24
CA GLN A 167 13.51 -28.11 -9.26
C GLN A 167 14.75 -29.01 -9.33
N THR A 168 15.79 -28.58 -10.04
CA THR A 168 17.14 -29.05 -9.80
C THR A 168 17.77 -28.18 -8.71
N ALA A 169 17.88 -28.75 -7.51
CA ALA A 169 18.61 -28.16 -6.40
C ALA A 169 20.10 -28.10 -6.72
N ALA A 170 20.65 -26.89 -6.78
CA ALA A 170 22.07 -26.64 -6.62
C ALA A 170 22.22 -25.66 -5.45
N ALA A 171 22.58 -26.22 -4.28
CA ALA A 171 23.03 -25.45 -3.14
C ALA A 171 24.37 -24.80 -3.50
N GLY A 172 24.37 -23.49 -3.72
CA GLY A 172 25.56 -22.66 -3.80
C GLY A 172 25.56 -21.70 -2.63
N ASP A 173 26.53 -21.87 -1.73
CA ASP A 173 26.81 -20.94 -0.63
C ASP A 173 27.01 -19.51 -1.16
N VAL A 174 26.06 -18.63 -0.87
CA VAL A 174 26.21 -17.19 -1.07
C VAL A 174 26.97 -16.64 0.12
N LEU A 175 28.22 -16.21 -0.10
CA LEU A 175 28.96 -15.41 0.86
C LEU A 175 28.21 -14.08 1.09
N VAL A 176 27.55 -13.99 2.24
CA VAL A 176 27.04 -12.73 2.79
C VAL A 176 28.25 -11.88 3.18
N SER A 177 28.48 -10.79 2.45
CA SER A 177 29.44 -9.77 2.85
C SER A 177 29.10 -9.26 4.26
N PRO A 178 30.07 -9.16 5.19
CA PRO A 178 29.79 -8.78 6.56
C PRO A 178 29.39 -7.31 6.63
N THR A 179 28.13 -7.06 6.97
CA THR A 179 27.65 -5.74 7.37
C THR A 179 28.44 -5.28 8.61
N PRO A 180 28.93 -4.02 8.66
CA PRO A 180 29.58 -3.50 9.86
C PRO A 180 28.65 -3.62 11.08
N PRO A 181 29.20 -3.87 12.29
CA PRO A 181 28.37 -4.07 13.47
C PRO A 181 27.51 -2.82 13.71
N PRO A 182 26.20 -2.99 13.96
CA PRO A 182 25.30 -1.86 14.11
C PRO A 182 25.70 -1.05 15.33
N ASP A 183 25.87 0.25 15.11
CA ASP A 183 26.06 1.23 16.16
C ASP A 183 24.94 1.11 17.21
N SER A 184 25.26 1.33 18.49
CA SER A 184 24.37 0.99 19.63
C SER A 184 22.99 1.70 19.60
N SER A 185 22.83 2.71 18.74
CA SER A 185 21.60 3.44 18.46
C SER A 185 20.60 2.66 17.60
N HIS A 186 21.03 1.66 16.81
CA HIS A 186 20.20 0.91 15.86
C HIS A 186 19.37 -0.23 16.48
N LYS A 187 19.64 -0.63 17.73
CA LYS A 187 18.78 -1.60 18.46
C LYS A 187 17.34 -1.10 18.65
N ARG A 188 17.06 0.18 18.40
CA ARG A 188 15.73 0.79 18.59
C ARG A 188 14.69 0.41 17.55
N TYR A 189 15.10 -0.16 16.41
CA TYR A 189 14.23 -0.44 15.25
C TYR A 189 14.15 -1.92 14.87
N GLN A 190 14.73 -2.83 15.68
CA GLN A 190 14.72 -4.26 15.38
C GLN A 190 13.29 -4.81 15.47
N ILE A 191 12.74 -5.16 14.31
CA ILE A 191 11.58 -6.04 14.22
C ILE A 191 12.08 -7.46 14.50
N THR A 192 11.39 -8.17 15.38
CA THR A 192 11.79 -9.50 15.85
C THR A 192 11.10 -10.63 15.08
N VAL A 193 10.46 -10.30 13.96
CA VAL A 193 9.60 -11.21 13.21
C VAL A 193 10.05 -11.24 11.75
N GLU A 194 10.09 -12.43 11.18
CA GLU A 194 10.45 -12.64 9.78
C GLU A 194 9.38 -12.02 8.85
N PRO A 195 9.77 -11.10 7.96
CA PRO A 195 8.87 -10.39 7.06
C PRO A 195 8.87 -11.00 5.64
N GLU A 196 8.81 -12.33 5.54
CA GLU A 196 8.83 -13.03 4.24
C GLU A 196 7.42 -13.12 3.64
N TRP A 197 7.18 -12.51 2.49
CA TRP A 197 5.86 -12.49 1.86
C TRP A 197 5.39 -13.88 1.44
N ASP A 198 4.22 -14.28 1.92
CA ASP A 198 3.55 -15.50 1.52
C ASP A 198 2.04 -15.27 1.55
N THR A 199 1.37 -15.47 0.41
CA THR A 199 -0.08 -15.32 0.28
C THR A 199 -0.85 -16.45 0.99
N ASP A 200 -0.24 -17.63 1.13
CA ASP A 200 -0.82 -18.78 1.82
C ASP A 200 -0.77 -18.62 3.35
N ASN A 201 0.20 -17.86 3.86
CA ASN A 201 0.29 -17.50 5.27
C ASN A 201 -0.70 -16.38 5.61
N LEU A 202 -1.94 -16.75 5.91
CA LEU A 202 -3.01 -15.80 6.23
C LEU A 202 -2.70 -14.94 7.47
N PHE A 203 -1.90 -15.42 8.43
CA PHE A 203 -1.47 -14.57 9.54
C PHE A 203 -0.58 -13.43 9.06
N LEU A 204 0.38 -13.71 8.17
CA LEU A 204 1.24 -12.70 7.58
C LEU A 204 0.45 -11.68 6.76
N VAL A 205 -0.50 -12.16 5.94
CA VAL A 205 -1.43 -11.30 5.19
C VAL A 205 -2.24 -10.41 6.14
N ALA A 206 -2.84 -10.99 7.19
CA ALA A 206 -3.61 -10.25 8.19
C ALA A 206 -2.74 -9.19 8.88
N ARG A 207 -1.50 -9.53 9.25
CA ARG A 207 -0.56 -8.58 9.84
C ARG A 207 -0.24 -7.45 8.86
N PHE A 208 0.13 -7.77 7.62
CA PHE A 208 0.45 -6.77 6.60
C PHE A 208 -0.71 -5.80 6.38
N LEU A 209 -1.93 -6.31 6.14
CA LEU A 209 -3.12 -5.49 5.94
C LEU A 209 -3.45 -4.63 7.16
N THR A 210 -3.30 -5.17 8.36
CA THR A 210 -3.53 -4.43 9.61
C THR A 210 -2.58 -3.25 9.74
N LEU A 211 -1.30 -3.47 9.45
CA LEU A 211 -0.29 -2.41 9.54
C LEU A 211 -0.51 -1.35 8.45
N CYS A 212 -0.88 -1.77 7.23
CA CYS A 212 -1.26 -0.87 6.16
C CYS A 212 -2.49 -0.02 6.55
N LEU A 213 -3.53 -0.64 7.12
CA LEU A 213 -4.72 0.04 7.62
C LEU A 213 -4.38 1.13 8.64
N LEU A 214 -3.60 0.77 9.66
CA LEU A 214 -3.20 1.69 10.73
C LEU A 214 -2.33 2.86 10.22
N LEU A 215 -1.56 2.62 9.16
CA LEU A 215 -0.73 3.63 8.50
C LEU A 215 -1.49 4.45 7.44
N SER A 216 -2.75 4.14 7.15
CA SER A 216 -3.54 4.83 6.12
C SER A 216 -4.72 5.63 6.69
N GLU A 217 -5.48 5.06 7.65
CA GLU A 217 -6.81 5.58 8.04
C GLU A 217 -6.80 7.01 8.60
N CYS A 218 -5.70 7.43 9.25
CA CYS A 218 -5.55 8.77 9.83
C CYS A 218 -4.37 9.56 9.20
N LYS A 219 -4.26 9.52 7.86
CA LYS A 219 -3.33 10.37 7.10
C LYS A 219 -3.79 11.83 7.10
N ILE A 220 -2.86 12.72 7.45
CA ILE A 220 -3.01 14.18 7.43
C ILE A 220 -1.96 14.74 6.47
N ALA A 221 -2.41 15.46 5.45
CA ALA A 221 -1.55 16.23 4.56
C ALA A 221 -1.40 17.66 5.07
N LYS A 222 -0.15 18.11 5.15
CA LYS A 222 0.22 19.49 5.46
C LYS A 222 0.93 20.10 4.26
N LEU A 223 0.45 21.24 3.78
CA LEU A 223 1.16 22.03 2.79
C LEU A 223 2.19 22.91 3.51
N LYS A 224 3.46 22.76 3.14
CA LYS A 224 4.54 23.59 3.66
C LYS A 224 4.99 24.56 2.57
N SER A 225 4.87 25.86 2.84
CA SER A 225 5.41 26.92 2.00
C SER A 225 6.94 26.97 2.08
N GLY A 226 7.58 27.31 0.97
CA GLY A 226 9.03 27.41 0.81
C GLY A 226 9.43 27.67 -0.64
N LEU A 227 10.73 27.66 -0.94
CA LEU A 227 11.27 27.79 -2.32
C LEU A 227 10.62 26.81 -3.31
N LEU A 228 10.27 25.62 -2.81
CA LEU A 228 9.40 24.67 -3.48
C LEU A 228 8.30 24.29 -2.49
N THR A 229 7.05 24.44 -2.90
CA THR A 229 5.87 23.97 -2.17
C THR A 229 5.94 22.46 -1.99
N ARG A 230 5.81 21.97 -0.75
CA ARG A 230 5.84 20.54 -0.46
C ARG A 230 4.57 20.10 0.26
N VAL A 231 4.00 18.99 -0.19
CA VAL A 231 2.96 18.26 0.53
C VAL A 231 3.65 17.26 1.48
N ILE A 232 3.40 17.39 2.78
CA ILE A 232 3.91 16.47 3.79
C ILE A 232 2.74 15.66 4.32
N VAL A 233 2.71 14.36 4.01
CA VAL A 233 1.72 13.43 4.54
C VAL A 233 2.27 12.77 5.80
N ARG A 234 1.49 12.76 6.88
CA ARG A 234 1.83 12.08 8.14
C ARG A 234 0.65 11.31 8.68
N VAL A 235 0.93 10.23 9.39
CA VAL A 235 -0.08 9.46 10.11
C VAL A 235 -0.23 10.00 11.53
N ASP A 236 -1.47 10.28 11.94
CA ASP A 236 -1.82 10.52 13.33
C ASP A 236 -2.27 9.22 14.00
N LEU A 237 -1.31 8.48 14.55
CA LEU A 237 -1.61 7.25 15.28
C LEU A 237 -2.38 7.49 16.58
N GLN A 238 -2.27 8.68 17.18
CA GLN A 238 -3.02 8.98 18.39
C GLN A 238 -4.52 9.06 18.07
N LEU A 239 -4.88 9.80 17.02
CA LEU A 239 -6.23 9.85 16.50
C LEU A 239 -6.73 8.45 16.10
N MET A 240 -5.88 7.67 15.43
CA MET A 240 -6.26 6.30 15.03
C MET A 240 -6.60 5.40 16.22
N TYR A 241 -5.78 5.41 17.28
CA TYR A 241 -6.09 4.61 18.47
C TYR A 241 -7.30 5.14 19.24
N ALA A 242 -7.54 6.45 19.25
CA ALA A 242 -8.77 7.01 19.80
C ALA A 242 -10.01 6.54 19.02
N ASN A 243 -9.93 6.38 17.70
CA ASN A 243 -11.02 5.82 16.90
C ASN A 243 -11.28 4.35 17.25
N ILE A 244 -10.23 3.52 17.30
CA ILE A 244 -10.34 2.11 17.73
C ILE A 244 -10.98 2.01 19.11
N GLU A 245 -10.57 2.88 20.04
CA GLU A 245 -11.15 2.90 21.39
C GLU A 245 -12.64 3.19 21.38
N ARG A 246 -13.09 4.20 20.61
CA ARG A 246 -14.52 4.51 20.46
C ARG A 246 -15.30 3.36 19.82
N GLU A 247 -14.72 2.69 18.83
CA GLU A 247 -15.33 1.51 18.20
C GLU A 247 -15.49 0.37 19.23
N LEU A 248 -14.44 0.08 20.02
CA LEU A 248 -14.48 -0.93 21.07
C LEU A 248 -15.49 -0.58 22.19
N GLU A 249 -15.59 0.70 22.56
CA GLU A 249 -16.57 1.18 23.53
C GLU A 249 -18.00 0.98 23.03
N ALA A 250 -18.27 1.37 21.79
CA ALA A 250 -19.59 1.20 21.16
C ALA A 250 -20.02 -0.27 21.06
N LEU A 251 -19.04 -1.19 20.97
CA LEU A 251 -19.27 -2.63 20.98
C LEU A 251 -19.38 -3.24 22.39
N GLY A 252 -19.25 -2.45 23.46
CA GLY A 252 -19.24 -2.94 24.84
C GLY A 252 -18.03 -3.82 25.18
N LEU A 253 -16.95 -3.71 24.40
CA LEU A 253 -15.73 -4.51 24.57
C LEU A 253 -14.71 -3.85 25.51
N LEU A 254 -15.00 -2.65 26.00
CA LEU A 254 -14.21 -1.97 27.02
C LEU A 254 -14.89 -2.06 28.39
N PRO A 255 -14.11 -2.26 29.47
CA PRO A 255 -14.64 -2.27 30.82
C PRO A 255 -15.04 -0.86 31.30
N ALA A 256 -16.03 -0.81 32.20
CA ALA A 256 -16.59 0.44 32.71
C ALA A 256 -15.62 1.25 33.62
N ARG A 257 -14.59 0.62 34.19
CA ARG A 257 -13.62 1.27 35.09
C ARG A 257 -12.20 1.14 34.56
N ARG A 258 -11.75 2.13 33.79
CA ARG A 258 -10.46 2.07 33.12
C ARG A 258 -9.30 2.51 34.01
N ASN A 259 -8.48 1.56 34.46
CA ASN A 259 -7.20 1.85 35.10
C ASN A 259 -6.03 1.87 34.11
N ALA A 260 -6.19 1.19 32.96
CA ALA A 260 -5.20 1.20 31.90
C ALA A 260 -5.17 2.58 31.22
N LYS A 261 -4.08 3.32 31.42
CA LYS A 261 -3.83 4.53 30.62
C LYS A 261 -3.45 4.15 29.19
N PRO A 262 -3.98 4.83 28.16
CA PRO A 262 -3.47 4.69 26.81
C PRO A 262 -1.98 5.03 26.77
N CYS A 263 -1.32 4.65 25.68
CA CYS A 263 0.11 4.86 25.54
C CYS A 263 0.42 6.37 25.46
N ASP A 264 0.76 6.99 26.60
CA ASP A 264 1.04 8.42 26.60
C ASP A 264 2.44 8.73 26.06
N GLY A 265 2.49 9.67 25.10
CA GLY A 265 3.70 10.32 24.63
C GLY A 265 3.94 10.20 23.12
N LYS A 266 4.07 11.35 22.44
CA LYS A 266 4.36 11.49 21.00
C LYS A 266 5.53 10.62 20.53
N MET A 267 6.59 10.50 21.33
CA MET A 267 7.74 9.64 20.99
C MET A 267 7.38 8.15 20.89
N LYS A 268 6.45 7.64 21.70
CA LYS A 268 6.04 6.22 21.66
C LYS A 268 5.18 5.92 20.45
N PHE A 269 4.34 6.86 20.01
CA PHE A 269 3.60 6.72 18.76
C PHE A 269 4.52 6.77 17.55
N ASN A 270 5.48 7.69 17.52
CA ASN A 270 6.47 7.74 16.44
C ASN A 270 7.25 6.42 16.31
N ARG A 271 7.74 5.86 17.42
CA ARG A 271 8.43 4.55 17.39
C ARG A 271 7.54 3.43 16.84
N GLN A 272 6.24 3.47 17.14
CA GLN A 272 5.32 2.48 16.60
C GLN A 272 5.11 2.68 15.10
N CYS A 273 4.94 3.92 14.66
CA CYS A 273 4.86 4.27 13.25
C CYS A 273 6.11 3.77 12.49
N ASP A 274 7.29 4.05 13.03
CA ASP A 274 8.58 3.64 12.47
C ASP A 274 8.66 2.12 12.32
N ALA A 275 8.33 1.35 13.36
CA ALA A 275 8.37 -0.11 13.29
C ALA A 275 7.36 -0.69 12.29
N MET A 276 6.17 -0.11 12.18
CA MET A 276 5.16 -0.53 11.20
C MET A 276 5.62 -0.20 9.77
N GLN A 277 6.21 0.97 9.55
CA GLN A 277 6.81 1.35 8.26
C GLN A 277 7.91 0.39 7.85
N VAL A 278 8.87 0.13 8.75
CA VAL A 278 9.98 -0.80 8.48
C VAL A 278 9.41 -2.17 8.10
N TYR A 279 8.43 -2.70 8.84
CA TYR A 279 7.83 -4.00 8.53
C TYR A 279 7.19 -4.03 7.13
N VAL A 280 6.29 -3.08 6.87
CA VAL A 280 5.58 -2.99 5.59
C VAL A 280 6.57 -2.84 4.43
N SER A 281 7.59 -2.00 4.61
CA SER A 281 8.63 -1.76 3.61
C SER A 281 9.43 -3.03 3.27
N ILE A 282 9.81 -3.83 4.28
CA ILE A 282 10.54 -5.07 4.05
C ILE A 282 9.64 -6.09 3.34
N VAL A 283 8.41 -6.29 3.81
CA VAL A 283 7.44 -7.21 3.16
C VAL A 283 7.18 -6.81 1.71
N THR A 284 7.04 -5.52 1.41
CA THR A 284 6.87 -5.03 0.05
C THR A 284 8.11 -5.30 -0.82
N THR A 285 9.33 -5.11 -0.29
CA THR A 285 10.54 -5.45 -1.04
C THR A 285 10.75 -6.95 -1.21
N ASP A 286 10.31 -7.77 -0.26
CA ASP A 286 10.35 -9.23 -0.37
C ASP A 286 9.38 -9.74 -1.44
N TRP A 287 8.15 -9.19 -1.48
CA TRP A 287 7.21 -9.45 -2.57
C TRP A 287 7.82 -9.15 -3.94
N VAL A 288 8.57 -8.05 -4.09
CA VAL A 288 9.27 -7.73 -5.34
C VAL A 288 10.26 -8.85 -5.69
N LYS A 289 11.14 -9.25 -4.76
CA LYS A 289 12.14 -10.31 -5.01
C LYS A 289 11.48 -11.62 -5.44
N LYS A 290 10.45 -12.05 -4.71
CA LYS A 290 9.69 -13.28 -5.02
C LYS A 290 8.96 -13.20 -6.36
N THR A 291 8.40 -12.03 -6.68
CA THR A 291 7.73 -11.79 -7.96
C THR A 291 8.69 -11.90 -9.14
N VAL A 292 9.89 -11.34 -9.01
CA VAL A 292 10.93 -11.45 -10.03
C VAL A 292 11.30 -12.90 -10.30
N PHE A 293 11.45 -13.70 -9.24
CA PHE A 293 11.68 -15.14 -9.37
C PHE A 293 10.51 -15.87 -10.03
N ARG A 294 9.27 -15.58 -9.60
CA ARG A 294 8.03 -16.15 -10.16
C ARG A 294 7.87 -15.87 -11.66
N LEU A 295 8.34 -14.73 -12.14
CA LEU A 295 8.31 -14.35 -13.55
C LEU A 295 9.53 -14.84 -14.35
N GLY A 296 10.48 -15.55 -13.73
CA GLY A 296 11.68 -16.07 -14.41
C GLY A 296 12.71 -14.99 -14.77
N LEU A 297 12.70 -13.85 -14.07
CA LEU A 297 13.51 -12.67 -14.39
C LEU A 297 14.86 -12.68 -13.64
N LEU A 298 15.65 -13.73 -13.82
CA LEU A 298 16.89 -13.97 -13.05
C LEU A 298 17.92 -12.83 -13.17
N ASP A 299 18.11 -12.29 -14.37
CA ASP A 299 19.02 -11.17 -14.62
C ASP A 299 18.62 -9.92 -13.81
N PHE A 300 17.32 -9.68 -13.69
CA PHE A 300 16.79 -8.59 -12.87
C PHE A 300 16.97 -8.85 -11.37
N HIS A 301 16.82 -10.11 -10.94
CA HIS A 301 17.04 -10.50 -9.54
C HIS A 301 18.47 -10.21 -9.08
N GLN A 302 19.45 -10.39 -9.97
CA GLN A 302 20.83 -10.02 -9.69
C GLN A 302 20.96 -8.50 -9.43
N SER A 303 20.42 -7.63 -10.29
CA SER A 303 20.40 -6.18 -10.06
C SER A 303 19.68 -5.76 -8.78
N LEU A 304 18.59 -6.45 -8.41
CA LEU A 304 17.92 -6.21 -7.13
C LEU A 304 18.85 -6.43 -5.95
N SER A 305 19.60 -7.53 -5.98
CA SER A 305 20.56 -7.92 -4.93
C SER A 305 21.77 -6.99 -4.88
N GLU A 306 22.17 -6.43 -6.02
CA GLU A 306 23.29 -5.48 -6.12
C GLU A 306 22.95 -4.05 -5.68
N GLY A 307 21.66 -3.75 -5.43
CA GLY A 307 21.27 -2.53 -4.73
C GLY A 307 20.24 -1.65 -5.42
N LEU A 308 19.38 -2.20 -6.27
CA LEU A 308 18.10 -1.57 -6.63
C LEU A 308 17.08 -1.64 -5.48
N ILE A 309 17.34 -2.45 -4.45
CA ILE A 309 16.66 -2.39 -3.15
C ILE A 309 17.64 -1.81 -2.15
N VAL A 310 17.27 -0.71 -1.50
CA VAL A 310 18.10 -0.01 -0.52
C VAL A 310 17.32 0.19 0.77
N ALA A 311 18.01 0.11 1.90
CA ALA A 311 17.46 0.49 3.19
C ALA A 311 18.14 1.77 3.71
N ASN A 312 17.36 2.69 4.29
CA ASN A 312 17.92 3.86 4.95
C ASN A 312 18.42 3.54 6.38
N GLY A 313 19.03 4.52 7.06
CA GLY A 313 19.52 4.34 8.44
C GLY A 313 18.46 4.00 9.50
N ARG A 314 17.16 4.13 9.18
CA ARG A 314 16.03 3.69 10.03
C ARG A 314 15.60 2.24 9.74
N GLY A 315 16.15 1.60 8.70
CA GLY A 315 15.80 0.26 8.26
C GLY A 315 14.63 0.20 7.26
N ILE A 316 14.09 1.34 6.82
CA ILE A 316 13.01 1.35 5.82
C ILE A 316 13.60 0.95 4.48
N SER A 317 13.09 -0.13 3.89
CA SER A 317 13.58 -0.73 2.65
C SER A 317 12.71 -0.30 1.46
N CYS A 318 13.31 0.14 0.37
CA CYS A 318 12.60 0.57 -0.82
C CYS A 318 13.27 0.02 -2.08
N VAL A 319 12.46 -0.33 -3.07
CA VAL A 319 12.93 -0.65 -4.42
C VAL A 319 12.89 0.60 -5.29
N ALA A 320 13.87 0.75 -6.18
CA ALA A 320 13.88 1.80 -7.19
C ALA A 320 12.54 1.87 -7.95
N THR A 321 12.00 3.07 -8.07
CA THR A 321 10.66 3.30 -8.64
C THR A 321 10.51 2.81 -10.08
N TYR A 322 11.40 3.21 -10.99
CA TYR A 322 11.29 2.82 -12.40
C TYR A 322 11.42 1.31 -12.62
N PRO A 323 12.44 0.61 -12.08
CA PRO A 323 12.55 -0.83 -12.19
C PRO A 323 11.35 -1.60 -11.63
N SER A 324 10.83 -1.19 -10.47
CA SER A 324 9.65 -1.82 -9.88
C SER A 324 8.37 -1.58 -10.70
N THR A 325 8.23 -0.42 -11.35
CA THR A 325 7.15 -0.15 -12.29
C THR A 325 7.18 -1.09 -13.49
N LEU A 326 8.37 -1.36 -14.05
CA LEU A 326 8.50 -2.32 -15.16
C LEU A 326 8.03 -3.72 -14.75
N LEU A 327 8.40 -4.16 -13.54
CA LEU A 327 7.92 -5.43 -12.96
C LEU A 327 6.39 -5.46 -12.79
N VAL A 328 5.82 -4.41 -12.21
CA VAL A 328 4.37 -4.28 -11.99
C VAL A 328 3.61 -4.28 -13.33
N ARG A 329 4.16 -3.64 -14.38
CA ARG A 329 3.57 -3.66 -15.72
C ARG A 329 3.57 -5.05 -16.34
N ALA A 330 4.63 -5.84 -16.13
CA ALA A 330 4.64 -7.23 -16.56
C ALA A 330 3.49 -8.01 -15.89
N LEU A 331 3.27 -7.81 -14.58
CA LEU A 331 2.14 -8.40 -13.87
C LEU A 331 0.79 -7.92 -14.39
N TRP A 332 0.64 -6.64 -14.75
CA TRP A 332 -0.61 -6.17 -15.35
C TRP A 332 -0.97 -6.94 -16.62
N LEU A 333 0.02 -7.26 -17.45
CA LEU A 333 -0.15 -8.02 -18.68
C LEU A 333 -0.39 -9.51 -18.43
N THR A 334 0.38 -10.14 -17.54
CA THR A 334 0.31 -11.58 -17.30
C THR A 334 -0.89 -11.99 -16.45
N SER A 335 -1.30 -11.14 -15.50
CA SER A 335 -2.39 -11.42 -14.55
C SER A 335 -3.73 -10.78 -14.96
N ASN A 336 -3.80 -10.19 -16.16
CA ASN A 336 -4.95 -9.46 -16.68
C ASN A 336 -5.52 -8.48 -15.64
N THR A 337 -4.63 -7.67 -15.06
CA THR A 337 -5.01 -6.75 -13.98
C THR A 337 -5.92 -5.66 -14.54
N PRO A 338 -7.11 -5.43 -13.96
CA PRO A 338 -8.01 -4.37 -14.39
C PRO A 338 -7.45 -3.01 -13.98
N LEU A 339 -7.36 -2.11 -14.96
CA LEU A 339 -6.71 -0.81 -14.81
C LEU A 339 -7.68 0.32 -15.16
N LEU A 340 -7.68 1.37 -14.34
CA LEU A 340 -8.39 2.61 -14.60
C LEU A 340 -7.44 3.79 -14.41
N VAL A 341 -7.50 4.79 -15.28
CA VAL A 341 -6.83 6.07 -15.10
C VAL A 341 -7.91 7.12 -14.89
N ALA A 342 -7.88 7.79 -13.74
CA ALA A 342 -8.74 8.91 -13.42
C ALA A 342 -7.91 10.20 -13.48
N ILE A 343 -8.24 11.08 -14.42
CA ILE A 343 -7.47 12.29 -14.71
C ILE A 343 -8.31 13.51 -14.35
N GLN A 344 -7.81 14.36 -13.44
CA GLN A 344 -8.36 15.69 -13.23
C GLN A 344 -7.60 16.69 -14.12
N ARG A 345 -8.26 17.16 -15.19
CA ARG A 345 -7.69 18.05 -16.21
C ARG A 345 -8.15 19.50 -15.99
N PHE A 346 -7.22 20.40 -15.73
CA PHE A 346 -7.47 21.83 -15.53
C PHE A 346 -7.40 22.62 -16.85
N CYS A 347 -8.52 23.17 -17.31
CA CYS A 347 -8.56 23.96 -18.54
C CYS A 347 -8.14 25.42 -18.31
N SER A 348 -7.90 26.17 -19.39
CA SER A 348 -7.51 27.58 -19.32
C SER A 348 -8.55 28.51 -18.66
N HIS A 349 -9.80 28.06 -18.54
CA HIS A 349 -10.87 28.80 -17.84
C HIS A 349 -10.74 28.79 -16.30
N GLY A 350 -9.75 28.06 -15.74
CA GLY A 350 -9.56 27.91 -14.29
C GLY A 350 -10.46 26.85 -13.64
N GLU A 351 -11.18 26.09 -14.47
CA GLU A 351 -12.06 24.99 -14.08
C GLU A 351 -11.43 23.64 -14.45
N PHE A 352 -11.96 22.54 -13.89
CA PHE A 352 -11.44 21.19 -14.14
C PHE A 352 -12.48 20.23 -14.71
N HIS A 353 -11.99 19.19 -15.39
CA HIS A 353 -12.74 18.07 -15.93
C HIS A 353 -12.21 16.77 -15.35
N ASN A 354 -13.09 15.87 -14.95
CA ASN A 354 -12.70 14.50 -14.62
C ASN A 354 -12.83 13.64 -15.87
N ILE A 355 -11.75 12.96 -16.24
CA ILE A 355 -11.69 12.09 -17.42
C ILE A 355 -11.27 10.70 -16.96
N TYR A 356 -12.04 9.69 -17.35
CA TYR A 356 -11.79 8.30 -16.98
C TYR A 356 -11.40 7.48 -18.21
N CYS A 357 -10.29 6.75 -18.09
CA CYS A 357 -9.81 5.86 -19.13
C CYS A 357 -9.69 4.44 -18.57
N ARG A 358 -10.45 3.51 -19.15
CA ARG A 358 -10.25 2.09 -18.95
C ARG A 358 -9.06 1.64 -19.78
N ILE A 359 -8.12 0.95 -19.13
CA ILE A 359 -6.92 0.42 -19.79
C ILE A 359 -7.07 -1.09 -19.88
N THR A 360 -7.00 -1.62 -21.09
CA THR A 360 -7.08 -3.07 -21.34
C THR A 360 -5.87 -3.54 -22.11
N ARG A 361 -5.54 -4.83 -22.04
CA ARG A 361 -4.49 -5.40 -22.87
C ARG A 361 -4.86 -5.28 -24.35
N ASN A 362 -3.92 -4.79 -25.17
CA ASN A 362 -4.08 -4.74 -26.61
C ASN A 362 -3.87 -6.15 -27.20
N PRO A 363 -4.86 -6.73 -27.89
CA PRO A 363 -4.77 -8.08 -28.44
C PRO A 363 -3.83 -8.20 -29.64
N ALA A 364 -3.50 -7.09 -30.32
CA ALA A 364 -2.57 -7.07 -31.45
C ALA A 364 -1.12 -7.33 -31.03
N PHE A 365 -0.83 -7.21 -29.73
CA PHE A 365 0.49 -7.52 -29.19
C PHE A 365 0.40 -8.75 -28.28
N PRO A 366 1.07 -9.87 -28.64
CA PRO A 366 1.15 -11.02 -27.74
C PRO A 366 1.81 -10.58 -26.43
N ALA A 367 1.44 -11.25 -25.32
CA ALA A 367 2.07 -10.99 -24.04
C ALA A 367 3.56 -11.22 -24.24
N PRO A 368 4.41 -10.24 -23.91
CA PRO A 368 5.82 -10.34 -24.19
C PRO A 368 6.38 -11.59 -23.49
N ALA A 369 7.31 -12.28 -24.15
CA ALA A 369 8.29 -13.05 -23.40
C ALA A 369 8.95 -12.09 -22.39
N PRO A 370 9.26 -12.51 -21.17
CA PRO A 370 9.71 -11.63 -20.09
C PRO A 370 11.12 -11.06 -20.35
N SER A 371 11.25 -10.19 -21.36
CA SER A 371 12.43 -9.43 -21.71
C SER A 371 12.20 -7.98 -21.27
N PHE A 372 12.85 -7.58 -20.17
CA PHE A 372 12.78 -6.20 -19.65
C PHE A 372 13.13 -5.13 -20.68
N CYS A 373 13.99 -5.46 -21.65
CA CYS A 373 14.42 -4.52 -22.68
C CYS A 373 13.29 -4.11 -23.65
N GLU A 374 12.24 -4.92 -23.78
CA GLU A 374 11.10 -4.63 -24.65
C GLU A 374 9.94 -3.98 -23.89
N MET A 375 10.07 -3.80 -22.57
CA MET A 375 9.03 -3.32 -21.66
C MET A 375 8.63 -1.85 -21.79
N GLY A 376 8.55 -1.28 -22.99
CA GLY A 376 8.18 0.13 -23.14
C GLY A 376 7.83 0.61 -24.54
N GLU A 377 8.20 -0.13 -25.58
CA GLU A 377 8.10 0.35 -26.97
C GLU A 377 6.78 -0.02 -27.66
N PRO A 378 6.24 -1.25 -27.55
CA PRO A 378 4.99 -1.60 -28.22
C PRO A 378 3.76 -1.11 -27.45
N ASN A 379 2.69 -0.79 -28.16
CA ASN A 379 1.43 -0.33 -27.55
C ASN A 379 0.63 -1.51 -26.95
N TRP A 380 1.13 -2.06 -25.84
CA TRP A 380 0.54 -3.24 -25.19
C TRP A 380 -0.82 -3.02 -24.53
N PHE A 381 -1.27 -1.78 -24.47
CA PHE A 381 -2.51 -1.43 -23.81
C PHE A 381 -3.36 -0.55 -24.73
N ASP A 382 -4.66 -0.81 -24.73
CA ASP A 382 -5.66 0.04 -25.34
C ASP A 382 -6.22 1.00 -24.29
N VAL A 383 -6.38 2.26 -24.69
CA VAL A 383 -6.96 3.32 -23.87
C VAL A 383 -8.38 3.57 -24.35
N THR A 384 -9.37 3.22 -23.53
CA THR A 384 -10.79 3.45 -23.84
C THR A 384 -11.35 4.46 -22.87
N LEU A 385 -11.91 5.56 -23.37
CA LEU A 385 -12.63 6.51 -22.51
C LEU A 385 -13.92 5.89 -22.02
N VAL A 386 -14.24 6.14 -20.76
CA VAL A 386 -15.47 5.65 -20.14
C VAL A 386 -16.23 6.82 -19.54
N LEU A 387 -17.55 6.79 -19.72
CA LEU A 387 -18.45 7.79 -19.15
C LEU A 387 -18.81 7.42 -17.71
N ASP A 388 -19.30 8.39 -16.96
CA ASP A 388 -19.73 8.21 -15.57
C ASP A 388 -20.84 7.14 -15.48
N GLU A 389 -21.78 7.15 -16.43
CA GLU A 389 -22.88 6.17 -16.50
C GLU A 389 -22.36 4.75 -16.75
N ASP A 390 -21.31 4.61 -17.57
CA ASP A 390 -20.69 3.31 -17.84
C ASP A 390 -19.99 2.78 -16.60
N ILE A 391 -19.30 3.64 -15.84
CA ILE A 391 -18.65 3.26 -14.57
C ILE A 391 -19.70 2.76 -13.56
N ILE A 392 -20.88 3.38 -13.51
CA ILE A 392 -21.93 3.02 -12.55
C ILE A 392 -22.64 1.71 -12.96
N SER A 393 -22.88 1.52 -14.25
CA SER A 393 -23.75 0.44 -14.75
C SER A 393 -23.01 -0.79 -15.24
N SER A 394 -21.73 -0.68 -15.61
CA SER A 394 -21.03 -1.77 -16.28
C SER A 394 -20.53 -2.84 -15.30
N PRO A 395 -20.66 -4.14 -15.65
CA PRO A 395 -20.15 -5.24 -14.82
C PRO A 395 -18.63 -5.18 -14.56
N TRP A 396 -17.86 -4.61 -15.49
CA TRP A 396 -16.41 -4.49 -15.31
C TRP A 396 -16.08 -3.59 -14.12
N ALA A 397 -16.84 -2.52 -13.88
CA ALA A 397 -16.59 -1.55 -12.82
C ALA A 397 -17.00 -2.05 -11.41
N MET A 398 -17.65 -3.23 -11.34
CA MET A 398 -18.03 -3.88 -10.08
C MET A 398 -16.90 -4.70 -9.46
N LEU A 399 -15.70 -4.67 -10.07
CA LEU A 399 -14.50 -5.29 -9.54
C LEU A 399 -13.51 -4.21 -9.09
N PRO A 400 -12.69 -4.48 -8.06
CA PRO A 400 -11.54 -3.62 -7.75
C PRO A 400 -10.64 -3.46 -8.97
N HIS A 401 -10.12 -2.26 -9.18
CA HIS A 401 -9.14 -1.92 -10.21
C HIS A 401 -7.86 -1.41 -9.55
N VAL A 402 -6.71 -1.60 -10.19
CA VAL A 402 -5.57 -0.71 -9.92
C VAL A 402 -5.88 0.61 -10.62
N ILE A 403 -6.11 1.65 -9.83
CA ILE A 403 -6.53 2.97 -10.27
C ILE A 403 -5.37 3.94 -10.15
N MET A 404 -5.05 4.62 -11.25
CA MET A 404 -4.08 5.70 -11.30
C MET A 404 -4.82 7.03 -11.17
N ILE A 405 -4.49 7.79 -10.13
CA ILE A 405 -4.99 9.16 -9.95
C ILE A 405 -3.97 10.10 -10.55
N CYS A 406 -4.41 10.89 -11.52
CA CYS A 406 -3.55 11.70 -12.36
C CYS A 406 -4.05 13.14 -12.42
N MET A 407 -3.12 14.09 -12.46
CA MET A 407 -3.42 15.48 -12.75
C MET A 407 -2.92 15.86 -14.13
N SER A 408 -3.65 16.74 -14.80
CA SER A 408 -3.27 17.27 -16.10
C SER A 408 -3.57 18.76 -16.20
N GLY A 409 -2.65 19.50 -16.78
CA GLY A 409 -2.56 20.96 -16.67
C GLY A 409 -1.84 21.54 -17.87
N LYS A 410 -2.06 22.82 -18.15
CA LYS A 410 -1.07 23.57 -18.94
C LYS A 410 0.06 23.96 -17.99
N GLY A 411 1.31 23.72 -18.38
CA GLY A 411 2.48 24.07 -17.58
C GLY A 411 3.02 22.88 -16.80
N THR A 412 3.59 23.17 -15.63
CA THR A 412 4.36 22.23 -14.82
C THR A 412 3.67 21.84 -13.51
N ILE A 413 4.13 20.75 -12.89
CA ILE A 413 3.65 20.33 -11.56
C ILE A 413 3.88 21.40 -10.47
N ASP A 414 4.91 22.22 -10.61
CA ASP A 414 5.17 23.31 -9.67
C ASP A 414 4.18 24.47 -9.87
N ASP A 415 3.79 24.77 -11.12
CA ASP A 415 2.71 25.73 -11.40
C ASP A 415 1.40 25.29 -10.73
N PHE A 416 1.09 23.98 -10.81
CA PHE A 416 -0.08 23.41 -10.15
C PHE A 416 0.00 23.49 -8.62
N ARG A 417 1.15 23.20 -8.02
CA ARG A 417 1.34 23.33 -6.56
C ARG A 417 1.16 24.77 -6.08
N CYS A 418 1.63 25.75 -6.86
CA CYS A 418 1.40 27.16 -6.58
C CYS A 418 -0.11 27.49 -6.61
N LEU A 419 -0.84 27.02 -7.64
CA LEU A 419 -2.30 27.19 -7.71
C LEU A 419 -3.02 26.57 -6.50
N LEU A 420 -2.62 25.37 -6.06
CA LEU A 420 -3.18 24.72 -4.88
C LEU A 420 -2.91 25.50 -3.58
N LEU A 421 -1.73 26.12 -3.44
CA LEU A 421 -1.44 26.97 -2.29
C LEU A 421 -2.30 28.22 -2.28
N ASP A 422 -2.39 28.90 -3.41
CA ASP A 422 -3.14 30.14 -3.53
C ASP A 422 -4.64 29.91 -3.28
N SER A 423 -5.17 28.78 -3.75
CA SER A 423 -6.54 28.35 -3.45
C SER A 423 -6.74 28.06 -1.95
N ASN A 424 -5.82 27.34 -1.30
CA ASN A 424 -5.93 27.04 0.14
C ASN A 424 -5.76 28.27 1.03
N GLN A 425 -5.02 29.29 0.59
CA GLN A 425 -4.88 30.56 1.32
C GLN A 425 -6.06 31.52 1.10
N GLY A 426 -7.06 31.12 0.31
CA GLY A 426 -8.22 31.96 -0.02
C GLY A 426 -7.91 33.09 -1.00
N ASN A 427 -6.73 33.09 -1.63
CA ASN A 427 -6.31 34.09 -2.60
C ASN A 427 -6.97 33.86 -3.98
N LEU A 428 -7.40 32.62 -4.26
CA LEU A 428 -8.11 32.24 -5.48
C LEU A 428 -9.45 31.58 -5.15
N ARG A 429 -10.42 31.75 -6.07
CA ARG A 429 -11.65 30.96 -6.02
C ARG A 429 -11.30 29.47 -6.13
N PRO A 430 -11.94 28.59 -5.35
CA PRO A 430 -11.77 27.15 -5.52
C PRO A 430 -12.07 26.76 -6.97
N SER A 431 -11.20 25.95 -7.58
CA SER A 431 -11.48 25.41 -8.91
C SER A 431 -12.79 24.61 -8.87
N GLN A 432 -13.69 24.92 -9.79
CA GLN A 432 -14.99 24.26 -9.91
C GLN A 432 -15.00 23.31 -11.12
N PRO A 433 -15.88 22.30 -11.13
CA PRO A 433 -16.11 21.50 -12.32
C PRO A 433 -16.55 22.39 -13.47
N HIS A 434 -15.97 22.18 -14.65
CA HIS A 434 -16.34 22.91 -15.85
C HIS A 434 -17.70 22.43 -16.37
N ASN A 435 -18.62 23.36 -16.59
CA ASN A 435 -19.94 23.06 -17.14
C ASN A 435 -20.03 23.53 -18.59
N GLY A 436 -20.11 22.59 -19.54
CA GLY A 436 -20.31 22.89 -20.95
C GLY A 436 -19.26 22.26 -21.87
N THR A 437 -19.34 22.61 -23.15
CA THR A 437 -18.42 22.11 -24.17
C THR A 437 -17.09 22.85 -24.10
N CYS A 438 -16.00 22.11 -23.94
CA CYS A 438 -14.65 22.67 -23.88
C CYS A 438 -13.79 22.08 -25.01
N GLN A 439 -13.39 22.91 -25.99
CA GLN A 439 -12.57 22.43 -27.11
C GLN A 439 -11.21 21.89 -26.65
N GLU A 440 -10.61 22.50 -25.62
CA GLU A 440 -9.35 22.00 -25.04
C GLU A 440 -9.47 20.55 -24.56
N ILE A 441 -10.64 20.17 -24.05
CA ILE A 441 -10.91 18.80 -23.60
C ILE A 441 -11.14 17.88 -24.78
N VAL A 442 -11.86 18.32 -25.81
CA VAL A 442 -12.03 17.53 -27.05
C VAL A 442 -10.66 17.20 -27.67
N ASP A 443 -9.78 18.19 -27.75
CA ASP A 443 -8.43 18.02 -28.29
C ASP A 443 -7.58 17.12 -27.39
N TYR A 444 -7.64 17.32 -26.08
CA TYR A 444 -6.92 16.52 -25.09
C TYR A 444 -7.36 15.05 -25.09
N VAL A 445 -8.67 14.81 -25.15
CA VAL A 445 -9.26 13.48 -25.21
C VAL A 445 -8.86 12.76 -26.50
N SER A 446 -8.72 13.48 -27.61
CA SER A 446 -8.22 12.91 -28.87
C SER A 446 -6.77 12.43 -28.73
N LYS A 447 -5.91 13.23 -28.08
CA LYS A 447 -4.52 12.83 -27.76
C LYS A 447 -4.45 11.62 -26.83
N LEU A 448 -5.35 11.51 -25.85
CA LEU A 448 -5.40 10.36 -24.95
C LEU A 448 -5.70 9.04 -25.68
N LYS A 449 -6.54 9.05 -26.72
CA LYS A 449 -6.85 7.85 -27.51
C LYS A 449 -5.65 7.34 -28.30
N GLU A 450 -4.77 8.25 -28.72
CA GLU A 450 -3.55 7.92 -29.48
C GLU A 450 -2.35 7.64 -28.57
N LEU A 451 -2.53 7.78 -27.25
CA LEU A 451 -1.46 7.65 -26.28
C LEU A 451 -0.95 6.21 -26.20
N ASN A 452 0.35 6.03 -26.37
CA ASN A 452 1.01 4.81 -25.93
C ASN A 452 1.11 4.81 -24.40
N PHE A 453 0.16 4.14 -23.76
CA PHE A 453 0.05 4.09 -22.30
C PHE A 453 1.28 3.43 -21.65
N ALA A 454 1.82 2.37 -22.24
CA ALA A 454 3.04 1.73 -21.74
C ALA A 454 4.20 2.74 -21.64
N ARG A 455 4.34 3.60 -22.66
CA ARG A 455 5.39 4.61 -22.74
C ARG A 455 5.17 5.78 -21.78
N VAL A 456 3.95 6.31 -21.64
CA VAL A 456 3.68 7.40 -20.67
C VAL A 456 4.02 6.99 -19.24
N ILE A 457 3.68 5.76 -18.85
CA ILE A 457 3.99 5.21 -17.54
C ILE A 457 5.52 5.12 -17.35
N ALA A 458 6.24 4.63 -18.35
CA ALA A 458 7.70 4.57 -18.31
C ALA A 458 8.33 5.97 -18.10
N HIS A 459 7.92 6.97 -18.89
CA HIS A 459 8.40 8.35 -18.77
C HIS A 459 8.10 8.94 -17.37
N CYS A 460 6.86 8.78 -16.89
CA CYS A 460 6.44 9.31 -15.60
C CYS A 460 7.30 8.76 -14.44
N PHE A 461 7.53 7.45 -14.40
CA PHE A 461 8.29 6.82 -13.33
C PHE A 461 9.81 6.88 -13.50
N ALA A 462 10.32 7.08 -14.71
CA ALA A 462 11.74 7.32 -14.95
C ALA A 462 12.18 8.70 -14.44
N HIS A 463 11.30 9.70 -14.59
CA HIS A 463 11.54 11.06 -14.07
C HIS A 463 11.27 11.17 -12.55
N HIS A 464 10.50 10.26 -11.96
CA HIS A 464 10.21 10.27 -10.53
C HIS A 464 11.48 10.04 -9.69
N ASN A 465 11.49 10.51 -8.43
CA ASN A 465 12.51 10.13 -7.47
C ASN A 465 12.54 8.60 -7.36
N GLN A 466 13.72 8.00 -7.59
CA GLN A 466 13.87 6.55 -7.57
C GLN A 466 13.86 5.97 -6.16
N PHE A 467 14.28 6.76 -5.17
CA PHE A 467 14.22 6.43 -3.75
C PHE A 467 13.60 7.60 -2.97
N PRO A 468 12.84 7.33 -1.89
CA PRO A 468 12.19 8.36 -1.07
C PRO A 468 13.13 9.05 -0.07
N PHE A 469 14.38 8.61 0.01
CA PHE A 469 15.41 9.11 0.91
C PHE A 469 16.72 9.29 0.16
N THR A 470 17.60 10.15 0.70
CA THR A 470 18.96 10.31 0.20
C THR A 470 19.73 9.00 0.37
N LEU A 471 20.47 8.61 -0.67
CA LEU A 471 21.34 7.45 -0.64
C LEU A 471 22.61 7.73 0.20
N PRO A 472 23.31 6.68 0.67
CA PRO A 472 24.61 6.84 1.32
C PRO A 472 25.58 7.64 0.45
N ASP A 473 26.48 8.40 1.09
CA ASP A 473 27.53 9.18 0.43
C ASP A 473 27.03 10.20 -0.61
N ASP A 474 25.77 10.63 -0.49
CA ASP A 474 25.09 11.55 -1.42
C ASP A 474 25.13 11.06 -2.88
N GLU A 475 25.12 9.72 -3.09
CA GLU A 475 25.10 9.09 -4.40
C GLU A 475 23.87 9.53 -5.22
N ASP A 476 24.08 9.83 -6.51
CA ASP A 476 22.98 10.15 -7.43
C ASP A 476 22.14 8.91 -7.71
N ALA A 477 20.88 8.96 -7.26
CA ALA A 477 19.95 7.85 -7.39
C ALA A 477 19.65 7.46 -8.85
N LEU A 478 19.67 8.41 -9.77
CA LEU A 478 19.38 8.16 -11.18
C LEU A 478 20.58 7.50 -11.86
N GLU A 479 21.80 7.97 -11.59
CA GLU A 479 23.04 7.36 -12.08
C GLU A 479 23.16 5.91 -11.56
N ARG A 480 22.95 5.70 -10.25
CA ARG A 480 22.95 4.37 -9.64
C ARG A 480 21.97 3.42 -10.32
N VAL A 481 20.71 3.84 -10.50
CA VAL A 481 19.69 3.01 -11.17
C VAL A 481 20.10 2.68 -12.59
N SER A 482 20.60 3.66 -13.34
CA SER A 482 21.06 3.45 -14.70
C SER A 482 22.19 2.43 -14.79
N ASP A 483 23.18 2.53 -13.91
CA ASP A 483 24.35 1.64 -13.90
C ASP A 483 23.95 0.21 -13.50
N LEU A 484 23.08 0.06 -12.49
CA LEU A 484 22.58 -1.25 -12.07
C LEU A 484 21.67 -1.90 -13.13
N MET A 485 20.88 -1.09 -13.86
CA MET A 485 20.13 -1.57 -15.03
C MET A 485 21.07 -2.01 -16.15
N GLN A 486 22.15 -1.27 -16.42
CA GLN A 486 23.14 -1.68 -17.41
C GLN A 486 23.83 -2.99 -17.03
N LYS A 487 24.19 -3.15 -15.75
CA LYS A 487 24.92 -4.34 -15.26
C LYS A 487 24.08 -5.61 -15.33
N GLY A 488 22.83 -5.59 -14.84
CA GLY A 488 22.01 -6.81 -14.84
C GLY A 488 21.12 -6.97 -16.07
N LEU A 489 20.62 -5.90 -16.68
CA LEU A 489 19.71 -6.00 -17.85
C LEU A 489 20.36 -5.58 -19.18
N GLY A 490 21.64 -5.17 -19.15
CA GLY A 490 22.38 -4.76 -20.33
C GLY A 490 22.16 -3.29 -20.73
N LYS A 491 23.02 -2.82 -21.66
CA LYS A 491 23.07 -1.42 -22.10
C LYS A 491 21.72 -0.87 -22.59
N ARG A 492 20.94 -1.67 -23.32
CA ARG A 492 19.64 -1.25 -23.86
C ARG A 492 18.65 -0.84 -22.77
N ALA A 493 18.64 -1.55 -21.63
CA ALA A 493 17.75 -1.22 -20.52
C ALA A 493 18.13 0.11 -19.85
N SER A 494 19.44 0.35 -19.67
CA SER A 494 19.96 1.63 -19.19
C SER A 494 19.64 2.78 -20.16
N ASP A 495 19.86 2.58 -21.47
CA ASP A 495 19.56 3.59 -22.48
C ASP A 495 18.05 3.91 -22.53
N ALA A 496 17.19 2.90 -22.38
CA ALA A 496 15.74 3.08 -22.29
C ALA A 496 15.32 3.88 -21.04
N PHE A 497 15.93 3.61 -19.89
CA PHE A 497 15.70 4.40 -18.67
C PHE A 497 16.11 5.87 -18.85
N LYS A 498 17.33 6.12 -19.35
CA LYS A 498 17.81 7.49 -19.61
C LYS A 498 16.91 8.21 -20.62
N GLY A 499 16.57 7.56 -21.73
CA GLY A 499 15.68 8.12 -22.74
C GLY A 499 14.27 8.41 -22.20
N ALA A 500 13.72 7.52 -21.37
CA ALA A 500 12.44 7.75 -20.72
C ALA A 500 12.49 8.94 -19.74
N ARG A 501 13.55 9.05 -18.95
CA ARG A 501 13.77 10.15 -18.02
C ARG A 501 13.91 11.49 -18.76
N ASP A 502 14.81 11.53 -19.73
CA ASP A 502 15.18 12.76 -20.44
C ASP A 502 14.06 13.25 -21.36
N GLY A 503 13.25 12.33 -21.91
CA GLY A 503 12.11 12.65 -22.77
C GLY A 503 10.77 12.83 -22.03
N ALA A 504 10.73 12.79 -20.70
CA ALA A 504 9.47 12.80 -19.96
C ALA A 504 8.65 14.08 -20.19
N ASP A 505 9.30 15.25 -20.16
CA ASP A 505 8.65 16.55 -20.34
C ASP A 505 8.09 16.72 -21.75
N ASP A 506 8.87 16.31 -22.77
CA ASP A 506 8.45 16.32 -24.18
C ASP A 506 7.27 15.39 -24.43
N PHE A 507 7.22 14.25 -23.72
CA PHE A 507 6.09 13.32 -23.77
C PHE A 507 4.85 13.84 -23.01
N GLY A 508 4.98 14.96 -22.30
CA GLY A 508 3.88 15.60 -21.57
C GLY A 508 3.68 15.09 -20.14
N THR A 509 4.68 14.45 -19.55
CA THR A 509 4.68 13.97 -18.15
C THR A 509 5.95 14.44 -17.43
N GLY A 510 6.26 13.91 -16.24
CA GLY A 510 7.44 14.33 -15.48
C GLY A 510 7.22 15.66 -14.77
N ARG A 511 7.85 16.73 -15.22
CA ARG A 511 7.53 18.10 -14.75
C ARG A 511 6.36 18.67 -15.53
N SER A 512 6.25 18.33 -16.82
CA SER A 512 5.11 18.71 -17.65
C SER A 512 3.83 18.03 -17.20
N MET A 513 2.73 18.77 -17.24
CA MET A 513 1.38 18.24 -16.98
C MET A 513 0.53 18.15 -18.25
N ASN A 514 1.10 18.37 -19.43
CA ASN A 514 0.34 18.51 -20.67
C ASN A 514 -0.41 17.23 -21.08
N MET A 515 0.16 16.05 -20.84
CA MET A 515 -0.55 14.78 -20.90
C MET A 515 -1.11 14.48 -19.53
N PHE A 516 -0.33 13.92 -18.61
CA PHE A 516 -0.68 13.88 -17.20
C PHE A 516 0.55 13.49 -16.36
N THR A 517 0.52 13.86 -15.08
CA THR A 517 1.41 13.31 -14.07
C THR A 517 0.62 12.41 -13.13
N ILE A 518 1.17 11.24 -12.82
CA ILE A 518 0.57 10.31 -11.88
C ILE A 518 0.88 10.80 -10.47
N GLU A 519 -0.16 11.10 -9.70
CA GLU A 519 0.00 11.44 -8.29
C GLU A 519 0.11 10.18 -7.43
N HIS A 520 -0.73 9.18 -7.73
CA HIS A 520 -0.92 8.06 -6.84
C HIS A 520 -1.54 6.83 -7.55
N LEU A 521 -1.25 5.63 -7.05
CA LEU A 521 -1.85 4.37 -7.48
C LEU A 521 -2.45 3.66 -6.28
N VAL A 522 -3.70 3.24 -6.41
CA VAL A 522 -4.47 2.56 -5.36
C VAL A 522 -5.22 1.36 -5.95
N VAL A 523 -5.66 0.41 -5.12
CA VAL A 523 -6.70 -0.54 -5.54
C VAL A 523 -8.02 -0.08 -4.96
N GLU A 524 -9.01 0.14 -5.82
CA GLU A 524 -10.34 0.58 -5.40
C GLU A 524 -11.38 0.25 -6.49
N PHE A 525 -12.67 0.32 -6.13
CA PHE A 525 -13.75 0.23 -7.11
C PHE A 525 -13.86 1.54 -7.93
N PRO A 526 -13.96 1.47 -9.27
CA PRO A 526 -14.17 2.65 -10.12
C PRO A 526 -15.29 3.59 -9.66
N GLY A 527 -16.45 3.05 -9.25
CA GLY A 527 -17.57 3.85 -8.75
C GLY A 527 -17.27 4.62 -7.45
N MET A 528 -16.35 4.13 -6.62
CA MET A 528 -15.89 4.86 -5.43
C MET A 528 -15.03 6.06 -5.79
N VAL A 529 -14.10 5.89 -6.75
CA VAL A 529 -13.25 6.97 -7.23
C VAL A 529 -14.08 8.04 -7.93
N LEU A 530 -15.06 7.65 -8.74
CA LEU A 530 -16.02 8.57 -9.35
C LEU A 530 -16.69 9.44 -8.28
N LYS A 531 -17.21 8.83 -7.21
CA LYS A 531 -17.84 9.56 -6.10
C LYS A 531 -16.86 10.49 -5.36
N GLU A 532 -15.62 10.09 -5.17
CA GLU A 532 -14.62 10.86 -4.43
C GLU A 532 -14.07 12.07 -5.20
N LEU A 533 -13.97 11.96 -6.53
CA LEU A 533 -13.48 13.03 -7.40
C LEU A 533 -14.58 14.02 -7.82
N GLN A 534 -15.84 13.78 -7.43
CA GLN A 534 -16.94 14.69 -7.73
C GLN A 534 -16.85 16.01 -6.92
N GLY A 535 -17.08 17.13 -7.61
CA GLY A 535 -17.36 18.43 -6.98
C GLY A 535 -16.15 19.30 -6.60
N LYS A 536 -14.95 18.73 -6.44
CA LYS A 536 -13.71 19.51 -6.22
C LYS A 536 -12.45 18.73 -6.62
N PRO A 537 -11.32 19.42 -6.91
CA PRO A 537 -10.03 18.76 -7.01
C PRO A 537 -9.69 18.09 -5.68
N THR A 538 -9.25 16.84 -5.74
CA THR A 538 -8.96 16.06 -4.54
C THR A 538 -7.60 15.40 -4.72
N VAL A 539 -6.67 15.68 -3.81
CA VAL A 539 -5.48 14.84 -3.66
C VAL A 539 -5.93 13.57 -2.94
N TYR A 540 -5.97 12.46 -3.67
CA TYR A 540 -6.58 11.22 -3.22
C TYR A 540 -5.94 10.68 -1.94
N GLY A 541 -6.77 10.18 -1.02
CA GLY A 541 -6.30 9.47 0.18
C GLY A 541 -5.68 10.35 1.28
N CYS A 542 -5.78 11.68 1.21
CA CYS A 542 -5.29 12.58 2.26
C CYS A 542 -6.35 13.60 2.70
N LYS A 543 -6.49 13.80 4.02
CA LYS A 543 -7.22 14.97 4.55
C LYS A 543 -6.25 16.14 4.68
N PHE A 544 -6.55 17.28 4.07
CA PHE A 544 -5.82 18.51 4.32
C PHE A 544 -6.12 19.00 5.74
N GLU A 545 -5.08 19.36 6.47
CA GLU A 545 -5.23 20.06 7.75
C GLU A 545 -5.77 21.47 7.43
N SER A 546 -6.97 21.77 7.94
CA SER A 546 -7.64 23.07 7.80
C SER A 546 -7.01 24.14 8.69
#